data_AF-A0AAD4I2X6-F1
#
_entry.id   AF-A0AAD4I2X6-F1
#
_cell.length_a   1.000
_cell.length_b   1.000
_cell.length_c   1.000
_cell.angle_alpha   90.00
_cell.angle_beta   90.00
_cell.angle_gamma   90.00
#
_symmetry.space_group_name_H-M   'P 1'
#
loop_
_entity.id
_entity.type
_entity.pdbx_description
1 polymer ?
#
loop_
_entity_poly.entity_id
_entity_poly.type
_entity_poly.pdbx_seq_one_letter_code
_entity_poly.pdbx_strand_id
1 'polypeptide(L)'
;MNEQYATPTLRQVLTQQKLPVPCRASAAASRNTIGWTWPDLEVAVWDEFNLANLNESYGHILALEVQRPYPRADQLLQGLATNSAADVKELIGWNDGLLRPVLERAKSHLGLYPGTVLHHVHSTADQSVIAKLRNVRQRLTVDHIIGLDDFPIQNLVVGLGRPSRKWSGGTLANQIQSGSVTGELLWPVRQLANICDKAGTRYGYIQTDEELVVFCYSKRGAGWKAAFMPIPWSRHGAEVLTSDLALWWLCMLAMSPSHHRAVTNEEDMVKINDWDLVYQDHLGGWVRRHRYSNFEEPADPPPPPTYETPSPGNQAAFEAGVGLHANKWFDIGNSFDLDYNCMLTHPEADLGPH
;
A
#
# COMPACT_ATOMS: atom_id res chain seq x y z
N MET A 1 -11.62 19.56 -37.88
CA MET A 1 -12.23 19.65 -36.54
C MET A 1 -11.35 18.85 -35.60
N ASN A 2 -10.57 19.52 -34.75
CA ASN A 2 -9.80 18.84 -33.72
C ASN A 2 -10.79 18.46 -32.62
N GLU A 3 -11.15 17.18 -32.52
CA GLU A 3 -11.75 16.65 -31.30
C GLU A 3 -10.73 16.90 -30.18
N GLN A 4 -10.97 17.93 -29.37
CA GLN A 4 -10.34 18.06 -28.06
C GLN A 4 -10.87 16.91 -27.21
N TYR A 5 -10.23 15.75 -27.31
CA TYR A 5 -10.49 14.66 -26.38
C TYR A 5 -10.23 15.18 -24.97
N ALA A 6 -11.24 15.11 -24.11
CA ALA A 6 -11.10 15.45 -22.70
C ALA A 6 -9.92 14.66 -22.10
N THR A 7 -9.07 15.36 -21.34
CA THR A 7 -7.97 14.73 -20.62
C THR A 7 -8.57 13.76 -19.59
N PRO A 8 -8.15 12.48 -19.57
CA PRO A 8 -8.74 11.54 -18.64
C PRO A 8 -8.22 11.78 -17.23
N THR A 9 -9.01 11.35 -16.25
CA THR A 9 -8.60 11.31 -14.84
C THR A 9 -7.81 10.05 -14.52
N LEU A 10 -7.10 10.06 -13.38
CA LEU A 10 -6.44 8.86 -12.82
C LEU A 10 -7.43 7.71 -12.69
N ARG A 11 -8.66 7.97 -12.22
CA ARG A 11 -9.72 6.95 -12.14
C ARG A 11 -10.00 6.31 -13.50
N GLN A 12 -10.16 7.11 -14.55
CA GLN A 12 -10.47 6.59 -15.88
C GLN A 12 -9.32 5.74 -16.44
N VAL A 13 -8.08 6.16 -16.22
CA VAL A 13 -6.88 5.40 -16.65
C VAL A 13 -6.74 4.09 -15.88
N LEU A 14 -7.05 4.08 -14.58
CA LEU A 14 -6.93 2.90 -13.70
C LEU A 14 -8.11 1.94 -13.77
N THR A 15 -9.20 2.29 -14.46
CA THR A 15 -10.43 1.47 -14.54
C THR A 15 -10.77 1.05 -15.97
N GLN A 16 -9.75 1.03 -16.85
CA GLN A 16 -9.88 0.62 -18.24
C GLN A 16 -10.49 -0.77 -18.38
N GLN A 17 -11.30 -0.97 -19.42
CA GLN A 17 -11.77 -2.29 -19.79
C GLN A 17 -10.61 -3.11 -20.36
N LYS A 18 -10.34 -4.26 -19.73
CA LYS A 18 -9.31 -5.20 -20.15
C LYS A 18 -9.94 -6.43 -20.80
N LEU A 19 -9.29 -6.92 -21.86
CA LEU A 19 -9.70 -8.15 -22.51
C LEU A 19 -9.41 -9.35 -21.57
N PRO A 20 -10.27 -10.38 -21.56
CA PRO A 20 -9.97 -11.64 -20.89
C PRO A 20 -8.69 -12.27 -21.44
N VAL A 21 -7.86 -12.83 -20.56
CA VAL A 21 -6.61 -13.50 -20.92
C VAL A 21 -6.81 -15.01 -20.76
N PRO A 22 -6.94 -15.79 -21.84
CA PRO A 22 -7.16 -17.23 -21.72
C PRO A 22 -5.96 -17.93 -21.08
N CYS A 23 -6.22 -18.81 -20.12
CA CYS A 23 -5.19 -19.66 -19.53
C CYS A 23 -5.22 -21.08 -20.10
N ARG A 24 -4.11 -21.47 -20.70
CA ARG A 24 -3.81 -22.78 -21.28
C ARG A 24 -2.70 -23.50 -20.53
N ALA A 25 -2.13 -22.88 -19.50
CA ALA A 25 -1.08 -23.47 -18.69
C ALA A 25 -1.56 -24.79 -18.04
N SER A 26 -0.70 -25.81 -18.07
CA SER A 26 -1.00 -27.08 -17.42
C SER A 26 -0.83 -26.96 -15.91
N ALA A 27 -1.88 -27.29 -15.16
CA ALA A 27 -1.86 -27.37 -13.70
C ALA A 27 -0.84 -28.39 -13.16
N ALA A 28 -0.35 -29.32 -13.98
CA ALA A 28 0.67 -30.31 -13.61
C ALA A 28 2.12 -29.87 -13.89
N ALA A 29 2.34 -28.84 -14.71
CA ALA A 29 3.66 -28.53 -15.27
C ALA A 29 4.71 -27.95 -14.30
N SER A 30 4.37 -27.72 -13.02
CA SER A 30 5.25 -27.11 -12.02
C SER A 30 4.67 -27.27 -10.62
N ARG A 31 5.50 -27.61 -9.63
CA ARG A 31 5.10 -27.65 -8.22
C ARG A 31 5.25 -26.26 -7.60
N ASN A 32 4.51 -26.01 -6.53
CA ASN A 32 4.71 -24.82 -5.71
C ASN A 32 6.15 -24.78 -5.18
N THR A 33 6.72 -23.57 -5.12
CA THR A 33 7.94 -23.36 -4.33
C THR A 33 7.57 -23.52 -2.87
N ILE A 34 8.33 -24.34 -2.14
CA ILE A 34 8.11 -24.62 -0.72
C ILE A 34 9.32 -24.17 0.10
N GLY A 35 9.07 -23.67 1.30
CA GLY A 35 10.11 -23.29 2.25
C GLY A 35 9.67 -23.60 3.66
N TRP A 36 10.39 -24.53 4.32
CA TRP A 36 10.06 -24.97 5.68
C TRP A 36 10.28 -23.90 6.74
N THR A 37 11.15 -22.93 6.46
CA THR A 37 11.44 -21.78 7.33
C THR A 37 10.54 -20.58 7.05
N TRP A 38 9.64 -20.66 6.07
CA TRP A 38 8.72 -19.57 5.79
C TRP A 38 7.65 -19.47 6.88
N PRO A 39 7.13 -18.25 7.14
CA PRO A 39 6.14 -18.05 8.18
C PRO A 39 4.96 -19.01 8.04
N ASP A 40 4.53 -19.57 9.16
CA ASP A 40 3.18 -20.14 9.24
C ASP A 40 2.19 -19.00 9.42
N LEU A 41 1.06 -19.06 8.71
CA LEU A 41 0.16 -17.93 8.62
C LEU A 41 -1.31 -18.31 8.65
N GLU A 42 -2.09 -17.47 9.32
CA GLU A 42 -3.53 -17.39 9.22
C GLU A 42 -3.90 -16.51 8.02
N VAL A 43 -4.91 -16.91 7.24
CA VAL A 43 -5.43 -16.12 6.12
C VAL A 43 -6.82 -15.59 6.45
N ALA A 44 -7.08 -14.33 6.11
CA ALA A 44 -8.38 -13.70 6.28
C ALA A 44 -8.68 -12.76 5.11
N VAL A 45 -9.96 -12.58 4.79
CA VAL A 45 -10.38 -11.58 3.80
C VAL A 45 -10.10 -10.19 4.36
N TRP A 46 -9.58 -9.29 3.53
CA TRP A 46 -9.27 -7.92 3.89
C TRP A 46 -10.46 -7.01 3.59
N ASP A 47 -11.48 -7.07 4.46
CA ASP A 47 -12.77 -6.39 4.23
C ASP A 47 -12.64 -4.86 4.10
N GLU A 48 -11.64 -4.26 4.74
CA GLU A 48 -11.34 -2.83 4.63
C GLU A 48 -10.77 -2.43 3.27
N PHE A 49 -10.25 -3.37 2.49
CA PHE A 49 -9.69 -3.11 1.16
C PHE A 49 -10.80 -3.13 0.10
N ASN A 50 -11.65 -2.12 0.13
CA ASN A 50 -12.82 -1.97 -0.75
C ASN A 50 -12.90 -0.56 -1.39
N LEU A 51 -13.76 -0.41 -2.39
CA LEU A 51 -13.89 0.85 -3.14
C LEU A 51 -14.34 2.04 -2.28
N ALA A 52 -15.21 1.81 -1.28
CA ALA A 52 -15.71 2.89 -0.43
C ALA A 52 -14.57 3.51 0.38
N ASN A 53 -13.77 2.68 1.05
CA ASN A 53 -12.61 3.13 1.80
C ASN A 53 -11.52 3.75 0.89
N LEU A 54 -11.37 3.25 -0.34
CA LEU A 54 -10.50 3.88 -1.34
C LEU A 54 -10.99 5.29 -1.71
N ASN A 55 -12.28 5.48 -1.90
CA ASN A 55 -12.85 6.78 -2.26
C ASN A 55 -12.72 7.78 -1.10
N GLU A 56 -12.96 7.34 0.12
CA GLU A 56 -12.76 8.14 1.33
C GLU A 56 -11.28 8.58 1.48
N SER A 57 -10.35 7.63 1.30
CA SER A 57 -8.93 7.90 1.50
C SER A 57 -8.29 8.70 0.35
N TYR A 58 -8.57 8.36 -0.90
CA TYR A 58 -7.85 8.89 -2.08
C TYR A 58 -8.76 9.31 -3.24
N GLY A 59 -10.08 9.44 -3.03
CA GLY A 59 -11.02 9.85 -4.07
C GLY A 59 -10.66 11.19 -4.72
N HIS A 60 -10.16 12.14 -3.92
CA HIS A 60 -9.68 13.45 -4.36
C HIS A 60 -8.49 13.36 -5.31
N ILE A 61 -7.58 12.39 -5.11
CA ILE A 61 -6.44 12.14 -6.01
C ILE A 61 -6.91 11.50 -7.31
N LEU A 62 -7.89 10.60 -7.25
CA LEU A 62 -8.37 9.90 -8.43
C LEU A 62 -9.09 10.82 -9.45
N ALA A 63 -9.48 12.02 -9.03
CA ALA A 63 -10.01 13.07 -9.90
C ALA A 63 -8.94 13.82 -10.70
N LEU A 64 -7.64 13.66 -10.38
CA LEU A 64 -6.57 14.36 -11.08
C LEU A 64 -6.47 13.94 -12.54
N GLU A 65 -6.28 14.91 -13.41
CA GLU A 65 -6.01 14.69 -14.82
C GLU A 65 -4.62 14.06 -15.03
N VAL A 66 -4.55 13.15 -16.01
CA VAL A 66 -3.34 12.45 -16.44
C VAL A 66 -2.99 12.89 -17.85
N GLN A 67 -1.78 13.42 -18.01
CA GLN A 67 -1.25 13.76 -19.33
C GLN A 67 -0.85 12.49 -20.09
N ARG A 68 -1.08 12.49 -21.40
CA ARG A 68 -0.61 11.42 -22.30
C ARG A 68 0.92 11.48 -22.46
N PRO A 69 1.57 10.36 -22.81
CA PRO A 69 1.01 9.03 -23.08
C PRO A 69 0.80 8.18 -21.81
N TYR A 70 -0.25 7.36 -21.82
CA TYR A 70 -0.43 6.25 -20.88
C TYR A 70 -0.79 4.98 -21.66
N PRO A 71 -0.47 3.78 -21.14
CA PRO A 71 -0.80 2.52 -21.80
C PRO A 71 -2.31 2.32 -22.00
N ARG A 72 -2.70 1.82 -23.18
CA ARG A 72 -4.09 1.44 -23.44
C ARG A 72 -4.28 -0.08 -23.45
N ALA A 73 -5.28 -0.54 -22.71
CA ALA A 73 -5.56 -1.96 -22.54
C ALA A 73 -5.91 -2.64 -23.88
N ASP A 74 -6.68 -1.98 -24.72
CA ASP A 74 -7.14 -2.48 -26.02
C ASP A 74 -5.99 -2.70 -27.03
N GLN A 75 -4.86 -2.03 -26.84
CA GLN A 75 -3.69 -2.14 -27.70
C GLN A 75 -2.67 -3.14 -27.17
N LEU A 76 -2.33 -3.07 -25.88
CA LEU A 76 -1.21 -3.82 -25.32
C LEU A 76 -1.59 -5.21 -24.80
N LEU A 77 -2.86 -5.44 -24.46
CA LEU A 77 -3.32 -6.74 -23.96
C LEU A 77 -3.95 -7.60 -25.06
N GLN A 78 -4.01 -7.10 -26.29
CA GLN A 78 -4.65 -7.80 -27.39
C GLN A 78 -3.87 -9.06 -27.76
N GLY A 79 -4.56 -10.20 -27.79
CA GLY A 79 -3.99 -11.48 -28.20
C GLY A 79 -3.12 -12.18 -27.15
N LEU A 80 -2.99 -11.61 -25.94
CA LEU A 80 -2.28 -12.27 -24.85
C LEU A 80 -3.01 -13.54 -24.41
N ALA A 81 -2.22 -14.57 -24.09
CA ALA A 81 -2.70 -15.81 -23.50
C ALA A 81 -1.62 -16.38 -22.57
N THR A 82 -2.06 -16.98 -21.47
CA THR A 82 -1.17 -17.59 -20.48
C THR A 82 -1.00 -19.07 -20.78
N ASN A 83 0.09 -19.43 -21.46
CA ASN A 83 0.45 -20.82 -21.77
C ASN A 83 1.46 -21.38 -20.75
N SER A 84 2.20 -20.51 -20.07
CA SER A 84 3.19 -20.89 -19.07
C SER A 84 3.16 -19.96 -17.85
N ALA A 85 3.91 -20.30 -16.79
CA ALA A 85 4.09 -19.40 -15.65
C ALA A 85 4.87 -18.13 -16.00
N ALA A 86 5.69 -18.15 -17.06
CA ALA A 86 6.44 -16.98 -17.50
C ALA A 86 5.52 -15.95 -18.18
N ASP A 87 4.48 -16.39 -18.88
CA ASP A 87 3.59 -15.51 -19.66
C ASP A 87 2.79 -14.55 -18.76
N VAL A 88 2.55 -14.91 -17.50
CA VAL A 88 1.91 -14.02 -16.51
C VAL A 88 2.74 -12.75 -16.27
N LYS A 89 4.05 -12.79 -16.54
CA LYS A 89 4.92 -11.63 -16.43
C LYS A 89 4.60 -10.52 -17.45
N GLU A 90 3.95 -10.85 -18.57
CA GLU A 90 3.45 -9.83 -19.50
C GLU A 90 2.34 -8.98 -18.85
N LEU A 91 1.49 -9.60 -18.01
CA LEU A 91 0.47 -8.89 -17.23
C LEU A 91 1.11 -8.02 -16.13
N ILE A 92 2.23 -8.47 -15.57
CA ILE A 92 3.01 -7.66 -14.64
C ILE A 92 3.68 -6.49 -15.37
N GLY A 93 4.17 -6.69 -16.59
CA GLY A 93 4.68 -5.62 -17.46
C GLY A 93 3.61 -4.58 -17.79
N TRP A 94 2.36 -5.00 -18.03
CA TRP A 94 1.21 -4.10 -18.12
C TRP A 94 1.03 -3.26 -16.84
N ASN A 95 0.98 -3.93 -15.68
CA ASN A 95 0.83 -3.25 -14.39
C ASN A 95 1.95 -2.20 -14.19
N ASP A 96 3.20 -2.57 -14.47
CA ASP A 96 4.35 -1.67 -14.34
C ASP A 96 4.23 -0.46 -15.28
N GLY A 97 3.96 -0.69 -16.56
CA GLY A 97 3.81 0.37 -17.56
C GLY A 97 2.68 1.34 -17.22
N LEU A 98 1.56 0.84 -16.70
CA LEU A 98 0.42 1.66 -16.31
C LEU A 98 0.70 2.44 -15.02
N LEU A 99 1.30 1.78 -14.01
CA LEU A 99 1.50 2.35 -12.68
C LEU A 99 2.53 3.46 -12.61
N ARG A 100 3.60 3.40 -13.42
CA ARG A 100 4.66 4.42 -13.43
C ARG A 100 4.12 5.85 -13.54
N PRO A 101 3.36 6.23 -14.60
CA PRO A 101 2.88 7.60 -14.74
C PRO A 101 1.83 7.98 -13.68
N VAL A 102 0.95 7.06 -13.30
CA VAL A 102 -0.17 7.33 -12.39
C VAL A 102 0.26 7.42 -10.92
N LEU A 103 1.25 6.64 -10.50
CA LEU A 103 1.84 6.76 -9.16
C LEU A 103 2.72 8.01 -9.05
N GLU A 104 3.54 8.31 -10.05
CA GLU A 104 4.38 9.51 -10.01
C GLU A 104 3.53 10.78 -9.97
N ARG A 105 2.41 10.81 -10.71
CA ARG A 105 1.42 11.89 -10.66
C ARG A 105 0.82 12.07 -9.25
N ALA A 106 0.38 10.97 -8.63
CA ALA A 106 -0.21 10.99 -7.30
C ALA A 106 0.79 11.39 -6.22
N LYS A 107 1.99 10.80 -6.25
CA LYS A 107 3.12 11.10 -5.38
C LYS A 107 3.50 12.59 -5.44
N SER A 108 3.66 13.12 -6.66
CA SER A 108 3.99 14.53 -6.88
C SER A 108 2.91 15.47 -6.36
N HIS A 109 1.64 15.16 -6.61
CA HIS A 109 0.53 16.00 -6.15
C HIS A 109 0.44 16.07 -4.63
N LEU A 110 0.66 14.94 -3.94
CA LEU A 110 0.65 14.88 -2.48
C LEU A 110 1.96 15.34 -1.83
N GLY A 111 2.98 15.71 -2.62
CA GLY A 111 4.29 16.09 -2.09
C GLY A 111 5.01 14.94 -1.36
N LEU A 112 4.70 13.69 -1.68
CA LEU A 112 5.28 12.52 -1.00
C LEU A 112 6.73 12.30 -1.47
N TYR A 113 7.64 12.21 -0.52
CA TYR A 113 9.09 11.98 -0.76
C TYR A 113 9.66 12.92 -1.82
N PRO A 114 9.72 14.24 -1.54
CA PRO A 114 10.20 15.23 -2.49
C PRO A 114 11.65 14.92 -2.89
N GLY A 115 11.93 14.95 -4.20
CA GLY A 115 13.25 14.62 -4.75
C GLY A 115 13.54 13.13 -4.92
N THR A 116 12.72 12.23 -4.38
CA THR A 116 12.86 10.78 -4.56
C THR A 116 12.04 10.30 -5.77
N VAL A 117 12.60 9.42 -6.60
CA VAL A 117 11.91 8.82 -7.76
C VAL A 117 11.36 7.44 -7.38
N LEU A 118 10.24 7.04 -8.00
CA LEU A 118 9.75 5.67 -7.89
C LEU A 118 10.62 4.70 -8.71
N HIS A 119 11.21 3.75 -8.02
CA HIS A 119 11.95 2.64 -8.61
C HIS A 119 11.01 1.46 -8.88
N HIS A 120 10.96 1.04 -10.13
CA HIS A 120 10.10 -0.03 -10.60
C HIS A 120 10.93 -1.04 -11.41
N VAL A 121 10.87 -2.32 -11.03
CA VAL A 121 11.54 -3.41 -11.75
C VAL A 121 10.64 -4.63 -11.77
N HIS A 122 10.39 -5.17 -12.96
CA HIS A 122 9.68 -6.43 -13.14
C HIS A 122 10.52 -7.45 -13.91
N SER A 123 10.27 -8.73 -13.65
CA SER A 123 10.86 -9.83 -14.41
C SER A 123 10.12 -9.98 -15.74
N THR A 124 10.82 -10.16 -16.85
CA THR A 124 10.21 -10.36 -18.18
C THR A 124 9.98 -11.85 -18.49
N ALA A 125 9.05 -12.15 -19.41
CA ALA A 125 8.75 -13.53 -19.80
C ALA A 125 9.96 -14.22 -20.46
N ASP A 126 10.70 -13.49 -21.29
CA ASP A 126 11.92 -13.93 -21.96
C ASP A 126 13.16 -14.03 -21.04
N GLN A 127 13.01 -13.66 -19.76
CA GLN A 127 14.07 -13.64 -18.75
C GLN A 127 15.22 -12.65 -19.02
N SER A 128 15.06 -11.72 -19.97
CA SER A 128 16.03 -10.66 -20.23
C SER A 128 16.19 -9.73 -19.01
N VAL A 129 15.11 -9.55 -18.24
CA VAL A 129 15.12 -8.86 -16.94
C VAL A 129 14.63 -9.80 -15.86
N ILE A 130 15.34 -9.83 -14.74
CA ILE A 130 14.96 -10.57 -13.52
C ILE A 130 14.94 -9.58 -12.37
N ALA A 131 13.76 -9.36 -11.78
CA ALA A 131 13.61 -8.52 -10.61
C ALA A 131 14.36 -9.12 -9.41
N LYS A 132 15.13 -8.28 -8.71
CA LYS A 132 15.94 -8.66 -7.55
C LYS A 132 15.86 -7.60 -6.47
N LEU A 133 15.65 -8.03 -5.24
CA LEU A 133 15.71 -7.16 -4.06
C LEU A 133 17.17 -6.81 -3.78
N ARG A 134 17.55 -5.54 -4.00
CA ARG A 134 18.97 -5.12 -3.93
C ARG A 134 19.60 -5.29 -2.54
N ASN A 135 18.79 -5.22 -1.48
CA ASN A 135 19.25 -5.28 -0.09
C ASN A 135 19.17 -6.69 0.52
N VAL A 136 18.77 -7.71 -0.27
CA VAL A 136 18.57 -9.08 0.23
C VAL A 136 19.63 -10.01 -0.35
N ARG A 137 20.48 -10.57 0.52
CA ARG A 137 21.55 -11.51 0.12
C ARG A 137 21.00 -12.84 -0.40
N GLN A 138 19.83 -13.25 0.08
CA GLN A 138 19.18 -14.49 -0.34
C GLN A 138 18.56 -14.33 -1.73
N ARG A 139 18.73 -15.34 -2.58
CA ARG A 139 18.10 -15.36 -3.91
C ARG A 139 16.62 -15.68 -3.75
N LEU A 140 15.80 -14.64 -3.72
CA LEU A 140 14.34 -14.73 -3.72
C LEU A 140 13.80 -14.59 -5.15
N THR A 141 12.80 -15.38 -5.50
CA THR A 141 12.08 -15.21 -6.77
C THR A 141 11.00 -14.16 -6.55
N VAL A 142 11.14 -13.02 -7.23
CA VAL A 142 10.18 -11.91 -7.22
C VAL A 142 9.92 -11.52 -8.67
N ASP A 143 8.68 -11.20 -9.03
CA ASP A 143 8.32 -10.84 -10.39
C ASP A 143 8.09 -9.34 -10.57
N HIS A 144 7.79 -8.59 -9.50
CA HIS A 144 7.68 -7.13 -9.53
C HIS A 144 8.15 -6.53 -8.21
N ILE A 145 8.87 -5.41 -8.28
CA ILE A 145 9.27 -4.58 -7.14
C ILE A 145 8.93 -3.14 -7.49
N ILE A 146 8.13 -2.51 -6.62
CA ILE A 146 7.88 -1.07 -6.62
C ILE A 146 8.49 -0.52 -5.32
N GLY A 147 9.32 0.50 -5.41
CA GLY A 147 10.05 1.06 -4.28
C GLY A 147 10.39 2.54 -4.47
N LEU A 148 10.93 3.14 -3.42
CA LEU A 148 11.53 4.47 -3.47
C LEU A 148 13.02 4.34 -3.79
N ASP A 149 13.49 5.09 -4.78
CA ASP A 149 14.93 5.19 -5.13
C ASP A 149 15.65 6.11 -4.14
N ASP A 150 15.69 5.66 -2.89
CA ASP A 150 16.37 6.32 -1.78
C ASP A 150 17.44 5.39 -1.20
N PHE A 151 18.34 5.92 -0.36
CA PHE A 151 19.31 5.10 0.36
C PHE A 151 18.97 4.98 1.84
N PRO A 152 18.68 3.77 2.36
CA PRO A 152 18.56 2.50 1.65
C PRO A 152 17.26 2.40 0.83
N ILE A 153 17.27 1.60 -0.25
CA ILE A 153 16.07 1.40 -1.09
C ILE A 153 14.91 0.90 -0.22
N GLN A 154 13.80 1.62 -0.28
CA GLN A 154 12.60 1.30 0.48
C GLN A 154 11.60 0.63 -0.44
N ASN A 155 11.46 -0.70 -0.33
CA ASN A 155 10.47 -1.43 -1.11
C ASN A 155 9.07 -1.08 -0.58
N LEU A 156 8.17 -0.70 -1.49
CA LEU A 156 6.78 -0.36 -1.19
C LEU A 156 5.90 -1.59 -1.35
N VAL A 157 5.98 -2.24 -2.52
CA VAL A 157 5.16 -3.40 -2.87
C VAL A 157 5.99 -4.41 -3.66
N VAL A 158 5.77 -5.70 -3.39
CA VAL A 158 6.36 -6.81 -4.14
C VAL A 158 5.29 -7.70 -4.77
N GLY A 159 5.57 -8.23 -5.96
CA GLY A 159 4.61 -9.00 -6.75
C GLY A 159 5.14 -10.37 -7.18
N LEU A 160 4.23 -11.34 -7.27
CA LEU A 160 4.45 -12.66 -7.88
C LEU A 160 3.46 -12.91 -9.02
N GLY A 161 3.89 -13.65 -10.04
CA GLY A 161 3.04 -14.16 -11.13
C GLY A 161 2.71 -15.64 -10.94
N ARG A 162 1.43 -16.00 -11.08
CA ARG A 162 0.95 -17.39 -11.07
C ARG A 162 -0.20 -17.58 -12.06
N PRO A 163 -0.20 -18.62 -12.91
CA PRO A 163 -1.37 -18.93 -13.73
C PRO A 163 -2.59 -19.27 -12.85
N SER A 164 -3.79 -18.83 -13.23
CA SER A 164 -5.05 -19.10 -12.50
C SER A 164 -5.30 -20.60 -12.27
N ARG A 165 -4.97 -21.43 -13.27
CA ARG A 165 -5.03 -22.90 -13.19
C ARG A 165 -4.10 -23.53 -12.14
N LYS A 166 -3.12 -22.78 -11.63
CA LYS A 166 -2.19 -23.22 -10.58
C LYS A 166 -2.61 -22.72 -9.20
N TRP A 167 -3.09 -21.49 -9.16
CA TRP A 167 -3.44 -20.83 -7.92
C TRP A 167 -4.48 -19.75 -8.18
N SER A 168 -5.48 -19.67 -7.29
CA SER A 168 -6.53 -18.66 -7.33
C SER A 168 -6.84 -18.18 -5.91
N GLY A 169 -6.90 -16.85 -5.75
CA GLY A 169 -7.35 -16.20 -4.54
C GLY A 169 -8.85 -16.38 -4.32
N GLY A 170 -9.65 -16.44 -5.39
CA GLY A 170 -11.07 -16.81 -5.29
C GLY A 170 -11.27 -18.20 -4.68
N THR A 171 -10.49 -19.20 -5.11
CA THR A 171 -10.53 -20.54 -4.48
C THR A 171 -10.11 -20.50 -3.01
N LEU A 172 -9.07 -19.72 -2.68
CA LEU A 172 -8.63 -19.52 -1.29
C LEU A 172 -9.74 -18.90 -0.43
N ALA A 173 -10.41 -17.85 -0.92
CA ALA A 173 -11.51 -17.21 -0.21
C ALA A 173 -12.68 -18.16 0.05
N ASN A 174 -13.07 -18.97 -0.95
CA ASN A 174 -14.12 -19.97 -0.80
C ASN A 174 -13.76 -21.04 0.25
N GLN A 175 -12.49 -21.47 0.30
CA GLN A 175 -12.03 -22.47 1.27
C GLN A 175 -12.02 -21.96 2.71
N ILE A 176 -11.69 -20.69 2.91
CA ILE A 176 -11.77 -20.03 4.21
C ILE A 176 -13.23 -19.99 4.69
N GLN A 177 -14.16 -19.64 3.81
CA GLN A 177 -15.59 -19.64 4.13
C GLN A 177 -16.10 -21.04 4.48
N SER A 178 -15.57 -22.09 3.84
CA SER A 178 -15.90 -23.49 4.19
C SER A 178 -15.14 -24.04 5.40
N GLY A 179 -14.23 -23.27 6.02
CA GLY A 179 -13.47 -23.68 7.21
C GLY A 179 -12.37 -24.70 6.96
N SER A 180 -11.95 -24.94 5.72
CA SER A 180 -10.90 -25.91 5.38
C SER A 180 -10.03 -25.39 4.24
N VAL A 181 -8.83 -24.92 4.57
CA VAL A 181 -7.84 -24.43 3.60
C VAL A 181 -6.80 -25.51 3.34
N THR A 182 -6.59 -25.86 2.07
CA THR A 182 -5.55 -26.81 1.69
C THR A 182 -4.16 -26.18 1.81
N GLY A 183 -3.19 -26.94 2.35
CA GLY A 183 -1.81 -26.46 2.48
C GLY A 183 -1.17 -26.04 1.15
N GLU A 184 -1.59 -26.64 0.03
CA GLU A 184 -1.10 -26.29 -1.31
C GLU A 184 -1.47 -24.86 -1.73
N LEU A 185 -2.64 -24.34 -1.36
CA LEU A 185 -3.03 -22.97 -1.67
C LEU A 185 -2.29 -21.93 -0.81
N LEU A 186 -1.77 -22.35 0.34
CA LEU A 186 -1.01 -21.48 1.24
C LEU A 186 0.45 -21.29 0.80
N TRP A 187 1.03 -22.20 0.02
CA TRP A 187 2.44 -22.09 -0.37
C TRP A 187 2.78 -20.77 -1.09
N PRO A 188 2.02 -20.31 -2.10
CA PRO A 188 2.28 -19.01 -2.72
C PRO A 188 2.11 -17.83 -1.75
N VAL A 189 1.17 -17.93 -0.80
CA VAL A 189 0.94 -16.89 0.23
C VAL A 189 2.12 -16.82 1.20
N ARG A 190 2.66 -17.97 1.63
CA ARG A 190 3.84 -18.08 2.50
C ARG A 190 5.11 -17.62 1.78
N GLN A 191 5.24 -17.94 0.50
CA GLN A 191 6.33 -17.44 -0.34
C GLN A 191 6.32 -15.92 -0.36
N LEU A 192 5.16 -15.32 -0.65
CA LEU A 192 5.02 -13.86 -0.70
C LEU A 192 5.25 -13.23 0.67
N ALA A 193 4.75 -13.82 1.76
CA ALA A 193 5.01 -13.36 3.14
C ALA A 193 6.50 -13.30 3.45
N ASN A 194 7.25 -14.35 3.09
CA ASN A 194 8.70 -14.37 3.26
C ASN A 194 9.40 -13.31 2.40
N ILE A 195 8.91 -13.04 1.18
CA ILE A 195 9.47 -11.98 0.33
C ILE A 195 9.20 -10.60 0.95
N CYS A 196 7.97 -10.34 1.39
CA CYS A 196 7.56 -9.14 2.10
C CYS A 196 8.44 -8.87 3.34
N ASP A 197 8.63 -9.88 4.19
CA ASP A 197 9.53 -9.83 5.35
C ASP A 197 10.94 -9.33 4.97
N LYS A 198 11.55 -10.00 3.98
CA LYS A 198 12.91 -9.66 3.54
C LYS A 198 12.99 -8.34 2.79
N ALA A 199 11.91 -7.93 2.13
CA ALA A 199 11.83 -6.65 1.43
C ALA A 199 11.57 -5.47 2.38
N GLY A 200 11.21 -5.72 3.65
CA GLY A 200 10.86 -4.67 4.60
C GLY A 200 9.51 -4.01 4.30
N THR A 201 8.60 -4.73 3.62
CA THR A 201 7.23 -4.27 3.36
C THR A 201 6.22 -5.32 3.77
N ARG A 202 5.06 -4.88 4.25
CA ARG A 202 3.90 -5.73 4.52
C ARG A 202 2.97 -5.89 3.33
N TYR A 203 3.18 -5.13 2.26
CA TYR A 203 2.29 -5.11 1.12
C TYR A 203 2.86 -5.94 -0.03
N GLY A 204 2.04 -6.83 -0.55
CA GLY A 204 2.40 -7.64 -1.71
C GLY A 204 1.17 -8.02 -2.52
N TYR A 205 1.39 -8.60 -3.70
CA TYR A 205 0.30 -9.11 -4.51
C TYR A 205 0.71 -10.36 -5.30
N ILE A 206 -0.30 -11.13 -5.72
CA ILE A 206 -0.17 -12.21 -6.69
C ILE A 206 -1.04 -11.87 -7.91
N GLN A 207 -0.42 -11.76 -9.08
CA GLN A 207 -1.10 -11.61 -10.36
C GLN A 207 -1.37 -12.99 -10.95
N THR A 208 -2.60 -13.20 -11.40
CA THR A 208 -2.99 -14.30 -12.28
C THR A 208 -3.62 -13.75 -13.57
N ASP A 209 -3.94 -14.61 -14.51
CA ASP A 209 -4.69 -14.22 -15.71
C ASP A 209 -6.17 -13.91 -15.47
N GLU A 210 -6.71 -14.28 -14.29
CA GLU A 210 -8.12 -14.05 -13.93
C GLU A 210 -8.31 -13.00 -12.83
N GLU A 211 -7.28 -12.71 -12.03
CA GLU A 211 -7.39 -11.83 -10.87
C GLU A 211 -6.05 -11.23 -10.45
N LEU A 212 -6.12 -10.09 -9.77
CA LEU A 212 -5.05 -9.59 -8.91
C LEU A 212 -5.47 -9.84 -7.46
N VAL A 213 -4.63 -10.50 -6.68
CA VAL A 213 -4.87 -10.72 -5.26
C VAL A 213 -3.88 -9.89 -4.46
N VAL A 214 -4.37 -8.89 -3.73
CA VAL A 214 -3.53 -8.05 -2.87
C VAL A 214 -3.44 -8.65 -1.47
N PHE A 215 -2.33 -8.42 -0.80
CA PHE A 215 -2.03 -8.92 0.54
C PHE A 215 -1.47 -7.82 1.44
N CYS A 216 -1.88 -7.85 2.70
CA CYS A 216 -1.24 -7.14 3.81
C CYS A 216 -0.87 -8.13 4.91
N TYR A 217 0.40 -8.15 5.29
CA TYR A 217 0.94 -9.07 6.29
C TYR A 217 1.12 -8.39 7.65
N SER A 218 0.80 -9.12 8.71
CA SER A 218 1.00 -8.67 10.09
C SER A 218 1.39 -9.83 11.00
N LYS A 219 1.84 -9.50 12.20
CA LYS A 219 2.07 -10.46 13.28
C LYS A 219 0.84 -10.49 14.19
N ARG A 220 0.44 -11.69 14.59
CA ARG A 220 -0.64 -11.94 15.54
C ARG A 220 -0.15 -12.93 16.59
N GLY A 221 0.21 -12.41 17.76
CA GLY A 221 0.89 -13.20 18.80
C GLY A 221 2.21 -13.79 18.27
N ALA A 222 2.36 -15.11 18.36
CA ALA A 222 3.54 -15.82 17.83
C ALA A 222 3.46 -16.12 16.32
N GLY A 223 2.30 -15.91 15.68
CA GLY A 223 2.04 -16.27 14.28
C GLY A 223 1.99 -15.08 13.33
N TRP A 224 1.84 -15.37 12.05
CA TRP A 224 1.60 -14.37 11.01
C TRP A 224 0.14 -14.38 10.58
N LYS A 225 -0.34 -13.23 10.11
CA LYS A 225 -1.63 -13.08 9.46
C LYS A 225 -1.43 -12.49 8.07
N ALA A 226 -2.18 -12.99 7.11
CA ALA A 226 -2.27 -12.47 5.76
C ALA A 226 -3.71 -12.04 5.49
N ALA A 227 -3.97 -10.74 5.54
CA ALA A 227 -5.21 -10.17 5.06
C ALA A 227 -5.13 -10.06 3.53
N PHE A 228 -6.09 -10.61 2.79
CA PHE A 228 -6.05 -10.58 1.32
C PHE A 228 -7.40 -10.21 0.69
N MET A 229 -7.34 -9.65 -0.51
CA MET A 229 -8.52 -9.34 -1.30
C MET A 229 -8.29 -9.78 -2.75
N PRO A 230 -9.09 -10.71 -3.30
CA PRO A 230 -9.07 -11.05 -4.72
C PRO A 230 -9.90 -10.05 -5.55
N ILE A 231 -9.29 -9.49 -6.59
CA ILE A 231 -9.92 -8.54 -7.51
C ILE A 231 -9.90 -9.13 -8.92
N PRO A 232 -11.07 -9.50 -9.49
CA PRO A 232 -11.16 -10.06 -10.83
C PRO A 232 -10.60 -9.11 -11.90
N TRP A 233 -9.85 -9.68 -12.84
CA TRP A 233 -9.24 -8.98 -13.98
C TRP A 233 -10.28 -8.33 -14.91
N SER A 234 -11.47 -8.92 -14.98
CA SER A 234 -12.57 -8.48 -15.84
C SER A 234 -13.30 -7.22 -15.35
N ARG A 235 -13.09 -6.80 -14.09
CA ARG A 235 -13.71 -5.59 -13.54
C ARG A 235 -13.18 -4.35 -14.25
N HIS A 236 -14.09 -3.45 -14.61
CA HIS A 236 -13.80 -2.18 -15.27
C HIS A 236 -14.88 -1.14 -14.93
N GLY A 237 -14.55 0.14 -15.13
CA GLY A 237 -15.44 1.26 -14.84
C GLY A 237 -15.20 1.91 -13.47
N ALA A 238 -15.66 3.15 -13.35
CA ALA A 238 -15.38 4.04 -12.22
C ALA A 238 -15.97 3.59 -10.87
N GLU A 239 -17.04 2.78 -10.91
CA GLU A 239 -17.86 2.38 -9.75
C GLU A 239 -17.46 1.04 -9.15
N VAL A 240 -16.36 0.43 -9.60
CA VAL A 240 -15.87 -0.84 -9.07
C VAL A 240 -14.38 -0.79 -8.77
N LEU A 241 -13.95 -1.56 -7.78
CA LEU A 241 -12.52 -1.77 -7.52
C LEU A 241 -11.97 -2.72 -8.59
N THR A 242 -11.29 -2.17 -9.59
CA THR A 242 -10.56 -2.90 -10.65
C THR A 242 -9.16 -3.29 -10.19
N SER A 243 -8.51 -4.27 -10.82
CA SER A 243 -7.17 -4.70 -10.39
C SER A 243 -6.13 -3.58 -10.46
N ASP A 244 -6.17 -2.72 -11.48
CA ASP A 244 -5.16 -1.69 -11.69
C ASP A 244 -5.31 -0.59 -10.63
N LEU A 245 -6.55 -0.17 -10.38
CA LEU A 245 -6.92 0.68 -9.25
C LEU A 245 -6.53 0.08 -7.88
N ALA A 246 -6.74 -1.23 -7.68
CA ALA A 246 -6.36 -1.91 -6.44
C ALA A 246 -4.83 -1.91 -6.23
N LEU A 247 -4.05 -2.21 -7.27
CA LEU A 247 -2.60 -2.20 -7.15
C LEU A 247 -2.05 -0.79 -6.94
N TRP A 248 -2.62 0.20 -7.64
CA TRP A 248 -2.30 1.61 -7.39
C TRP A 248 -2.57 2.00 -5.93
N TRP A 249 -3.74 1.63 -5.39
CA TRP A 249 -4.10 1.93 -4.01
C TRP A 249 -3.18 1.24 -3.01
N LEU A 250 -2.82 -0.02 -3.24
CA LEU A 250 -1.84 -0.74 -2.42
C LEU A 250 -0.49 0.01 -2.35
N CYS A 251 -0.03 0.55 -3.48
CA CYS A 251 1.16 1.40 -3.52
C CYS A 251 0.98 2.72 -2.75
N MET A 252 -0.18 3.38 -2.86
CA MET A 252 -0.48 4.59 -2.08
C MET A 252 -0.48 4.32 -0.57
N LEU A 253 -1.08 3.21 -0.12
CA LEU A 253 -1.02 2.78 1.28
C LEU A 253 0.43 2.55 1.74
N ALA A 254 1.26 1.92 0.91
CA ALA A 254 2.67 1.69 1.20
C ALA A 254 3.49 2.99 1.25
N MET A 255 3.14 3.99 0.44
CA MET A 255 3.81 5.29 0.39
C MET A 255 3.36 6.26 1.49
N SER A 256 2.32 5.97 2.26
CA SER A 256 1.93 6.86 3.34
C SER A 256 3.10 7.07 4.33
N PRO A 257 3.43 8.33 4.67
CA PRO A 257 4.53 8.64 5.59
C PRO A 257 4.17 8.32 7.05
N SER A 258 2.88 8.23 7.36
CA SER A 258 2.35 8.14 8.72
C SER A 258 2.50 6.75 9.33
N HIS A 259 2.96 5.74 8.58
CA HIS A 259 2.87 4.33 9.00
C HIS A 259 4.13 3.52 8.70
N HIS A 260 4.45 2.59 9.61
CA HIS A 260 5.50 1.61 9.37
C HIS A 260 5.10 0.65 8.25
N ARG A 261 5.94 0.59 7.21
CA ARG A 261 5.79 -0.32 6.07
C ARG A 261 6.13 -1.76 6.40
N ALA A 262 7.01 -1.99 7.38
CA ALA A 262 7.46 -3.32 7.74
C ALA A 262 6.32 -4.15 8.34
N VAL A 263 6.48 -5.48 8.31
CA VAL A 263 5.56 -6.40 9.00
C VAL A 263 5.67 -6.17 10.51
N THR A 264 4.59 -5.67 11.11
CA THR A 264 4.48 -5.36 12.54
C THR A 264 3.27 -6.08 13.16
N ASN A 265 3.07 -5.92 14.47
CA ASN A 265 1.88 -6.46 15.14
C ASN A 265 0.61 -5.80 14.60
N GLU A 266 -0.47 -6.58 14.50
CA GLU A 266 -1.76 -6.08 14.00
C GLU A 266 -2.29 -4.87 14.78
N GLU A 267 -2.02 -4.80 16.08
CA GLU A 267 -2.42 -3.67 16.95
C GLU A 267 -1.65 -2.37 16.68
N ASP A 268 -0.46 -2.46 16.12
CA ASP A 268 0.36 -1.29 15.73
C ASP A 268 0.01 -0.80 14.30
N MET A 269 -0.87 -1.52 13.61
CA MET A 269 -1.30 -1.14 12.27
C MET A 269 -2.39 -0.08 12.35
N VAL A 270 -2.26 0.94 11.50
CA VAL A 270 -3.34 1.89 11.27
C VAL A 270 -4.37 1.27 10.35
N LYS A 271 -5.65 1.36 10.73
CA LYS A 271 -6.75 0.86 9.90
C LYS A 271 -6.91 1.75 8.69
N ILE A 272 -7.38 1.18 7.58
CA ILE A 272 -7.44 1.91 6.30
C ILE A 272 -8.34 3.14 6.44
N ASN A 273 -9.41 3.04 7.23
CA ASN A 273 -10.45 4.04 7.40
C ASN A 273 -10.31 4.84 8.72
N ASP A 274 -9.13 4.89 9.32
CA ASP A 274 -8.91 5.71 10.52
C ASP A 274 -8.79 7.20 10.17
N TRP A 275 -9.51 8.02 10.95
CA TRP A 275 -9.51 9.48 10.85
C TRP A 275 -9.12 10.10 12.20
N ASP A 276 -8.31 11.14 12.15
CA ASP A 276 -8.00 11.97 13.32
C ASP A 276 -8.86 13.23 13.31
N LEU A 277 -9.41 13.60 14.47
CA LEU A 277 -10.12 14.88 14.64
C LEU A 277 -9.12 15.94 15.10
N VAL A 278 -8.90 16.97 14.27
CA VAL A 278 -7.88 17.99 14.47
C VAL A 278 -8.52 19.38 14.46
N TYR A 279 -8.14 20.22 15.42
CA TYR A 279 -8.55 21.63 15.41
C TYR A 279 -7.61 22.44 14.50
N GLN A 280 -8.17 23.30 13.65
CA GLN A 280 -7.41 24.19 12.79
C GLN A 280 -7.71 25.66 13.07
N ASP A 281 -6.76 26.33 13.71
CA ASP A 281 -6.86 27.74 14.09
C ASP A 281 -7.18 28.66 12.90
N HIS A 282 -6.57 28.39 11.74
CA HIS A 282 -6.71 29.22 10.54
C HIS A 282 -8.07 29.07 9.84
N LEU A 283 -8.79 27.96 10.06
CA LEU A 283 -10.15 27.76 9.58
C LEU A 283 -11.20 28.05 10.66
N GLY A 284 -10.79 28.24 11.92
CA GLY A 284 -11.69 28.46 13.05
C GLY A 284 -12.64 27.28 13.30
N GLY A 285 -12.19 26.04 13.04
CA GLY A 285 -13.05 24.87 13.05
C GLY A 285 -12.31 23.56 13.22
N TRP A 286 -13.09 22.48 13.37
CA TRP A 286 -12.59 21.12 13.44
C TRP A 286 -12.60 20.49 12.06
N VAL A 287 -11.56 19.68 11.79
CA VAL A 287 -11.47 18.87 10.58
C VAL A 287 -11.20 17.43 10.97
N ARG A 288 -11.72 16.51 10.17
CA ARG A 288 -11.32 15.10 10.19
C ARG A 288 -10.22 14.92 9.14
N ARG A 289 -9.06 14.42 9.57
CA ARG A 289 -7.89 14.17 8.73
C ARG A 289 -7.70 12.67 8.54
N HIS A 290 -7.67 12.21 7.29
CA HIS A 290 -7.46 10.81 6.97
C HIS A 290 -6.00 10.40 7.21
N ARG A 291 -5.74 9.33 7.97
CA ARG A 291 -4.37 8.98 8.40
C ARG A 291 -3.41 8.60 7.27
N TYR A 292 -3.92 8.04 6.17
CA TYR A 292 -3.08 7.64 5.04
C TYR A 292 -2.78 8.76 4.03
N SER A 293 -3.75 9.64 3.76
CA SER A 293 -3.67 10.62 2.68
C SER A 293 -3.49 12.05 3.19
N ASN A 294 -3.66 12.26 4.50
CA ASN A 294 -3.78 13.57 5.13
C ASN A 294 -4.90 14.43 4.50
N PHE A 295 -5.87 13.79 3.84
CA PHE A 295 -7.03 14.47 3.31
C PHE A 295 -7.88 15.01 4.46
N GLU A 296 -8.27 16.27 4.36
CA GLU A 296 -9.03 16.95 5.39
C GLU A 296 -10.40 17.35 4.86
N GLU A 297 -11.39 17.19 5.71
CA GLU A 297 -12.73 17.70 5.47
C GLU A 297 -13.33 18.26 6.77
N PRO A 298 -14.28 19.22 6.68
CA PRO A 298 -14.91 19.79 7.85
C PRO A 298 -15.56 18.74 8.75
N ALA A 299 -15.44 18.94 10.06
CA ALA A 299 -16.04 18.06 11.08
C ALA A 299 -16.69 18.89 12.20
N ASP A 300 -17.66 18.27 12.86
CA ASP A 300 -18.25 18.83 14.08
C ASP A 300 -17.24 18.78 15.25
N PRO A 301 -17.34 19.70 16.23
CA PRO A 301 -16.51 19.65 17.42
C PRO A 301 -16.72 18.34 18.20
N PRO A 302 -15.67 17.83 18.88
CA PRO A 302 -15.83 16.66 19.72
C PRO A 302 -16.83 16.94 20.84
N PRO A 303 -17.57 15.92 21.30
CA PRO A 303 -18.45 16.07 22.45
C PRO A 303 -17.64 16.53 23.66
N PRO A 304 -18.21 17.40 24.53
CA PRO A 304 -17.54 17.81 25.75
C PRO A 304 -17.23 16.56 26.62
N PRO A 305 -16.13 16.56 27.39
CA PRO A 305 -15.83 15.46 28.29
C PRO A 305 -17.01 15.20 29.22
N THR A 306 -17.30 13.93 29.48
CA THR A 306 -18.31 13.53 30.46
C THR A 306 -17.92 14.09 31.83
N TYR A 307 -18.67 15.08 32.30
CA TYR A 307 -18.54 15.58 33.67
C TYR A 307 -18.98 14.47 34.63
N GLU A 308 -18.02 13.82 35.29
CA GLU A 308 -18.33 13.09 36.52
C GLU A 308 -18.65 14.12 37.58
N THR A 309 -19.95 14.27 37.90
CA THR A 309 -20.38 15.06 39.06
C THR A 309 -19.64 14.52 40.29
N PRO A 310 -18.81 15.33 40.98
CA PRO A 310 -18.11 14.87 42.16
C PRO A 310 -19.12 14.38 43.20
N SER A 311 -18.89 13.20 43.79
CA SER A 311 -19.69 12.71 44.91
C SER A 311 -19.80 13.80 45.98
N PRO A 312 -21.00 14.10 46.52
CA PRO A 312 -21.17 15.16 47.49
C PRO A 312 -20.42 14.80 48.78
N GLY A 313 -19.26 15.42 48.99
CA GLY A 313 -18.42 15.15 50.15
C GLY A 313 -17.10 15.91 50.22
N ASN A 314 -16.50 16.30 49.10
CA ASN A 314 -15.14 16.88 49.09
C ASN A 314 -15.02 18.21 48.35
N GLN A 315 -15.91 19.16 48.64
CA GLN A 315 -15.89 20.50 48.05
C GLN A 315 -14.55 21.23 48.30
N ALA A 316 -13.90 21.00 49.45
CA ALA A 316 -12.59 21.54 49.78
C ALA A 316 -11.40 20.88 49.02
N ALA A 317 -11.53 19.64 48.54
CA ALA A 317 -10.50 19.00 47.72
C ALA A 317 -10.61 19.39 46.24
N PHE A 318 -11.82 19.75 45.79
CA PHE A 318 -12.06 20.24 44.43
C PHE A 318 -11.45 21.64 44.23
N GLU A 319 -11.65 22.56 45.17
CA GLU A 319 -11.09 23.92 45.07
C GLU A 319 -9.55 23.96 45.08
N ALA A 320 -8.89 22.99 45.73
CA ALA A 320 -7.42 22.87 45.71
C ALA A 320 -6.86 22.19 44.43
N GLY A 321 -7.69 21.43 43.68
CA GLY A 321 -7.27 20.69 42.48
C GLY A 321 -7.49 21.41 41.15
N VAL A 322 -8.36 22.43 41.12
CA VAL A 322 -8.68 23.20 39.89
C VAL A 322 -7.49 24.04 39.41
N GLY A 323 -6.46 24.24 40.23
CA GLY A 323 -5.21 24.92 39.84
C GLY A 323 -4.11 24.01 39.26
N LEU A 324 -4.26 22.68 39.27
CA LEU A 324 -3.17 21.74 38.92
C LEU A 324 -3.53 20.70 37.85
N HIS A 325 -4.80 20.57 37.47
CA HIS A 325 -5.22 19.76 36.33
C HIS A 325 -5.83 20.63 35.23
N ALA A 326 -5.00 21.48 34.63
CA ALA A 326 -5.23 21.89 33.26
C ALA A 326 -5.17 20.63 32.39
N ASN A 327 -6.29 20.33 31.74
CA ASN A 327 -6.42 19.22 30.81
C ASN A 327 -5.27 19.22 29.79
N LYS A 328 -4.70 18.04 29.48
CA LYS A 328 -3.73 17.82 28.39
C LYS A 328 -4.22 18.25 26.99
N TRP A 329 -5.44 18.75 26.87
CA TRP A 329 -6.00 19.33 25.64
C TRP A 329 -5.64 20.80 25.42
N PHE A 330 -5.12 21.51 26.43
CA PHE A 330 -4.73 22.93 26.31
C PHE A 330 -3.22 23.15 26.33
N ASP A 331 -2.40 22.12 26.10
CA ASP A 331 -1.00 22.33 25.75
C ASP A 331 -0.94 22.89 24.32
N ILE A 332 -0.99 24.21 24.22
CA ILE A 332 -0.56 24.96 23.05
C ILE A 332 0.96 24.76 22.95
N GLY A 333 1.36 23.68 22.29
CA GLY A 333 2.75 23.45 21.94
C GLY A 333 3.21 24.52 20.96
N ASN A 334 3.98 25.48 21.46
CA ASN A 334 4.88 26.28 20.62
C ASN A 334 5.81 25.32 19.87
N SER A 335 5.55 25.12 18.58
CA SER A 335 6.47 24.44 17.66
C SER A 335 7.10 25.48 16.73
N PHE A 336 8.04 26.23 17.29
CA PHE A 336 9.15 26.82 16.57
C PHE A 336 10.34 26.79 17.53
N ASP A 337 10.99 25.64 17.62
CA ASP A 337 12.39 25.57 18.04
C ASP A 337 13.15 24.77 16.98
N LEU A 338 13.80 25.55 16.11
CA LEU A 338 14.89 25.13 15.26
C LEU A 338 16.10 24.91 16.17
N ASP A 339 16.33 23.67 16.62
CA ASP A 339 17.63 23.31 17.19
C ASP A 339 18.65 23.08 16.05
N TYR A 340 19.16 24.22 15.57
CA TYR A 340 20.51 24.34 15.06
C TYR A 340 21.49 24.12 16.23
N ASN A 341 22.12 22.95 16.30
CA ASN A 341 23.57 22.80 16.50
C ASN A 341 23.93 21.36 16.90
N CYS A 342 24.69 20.69 16.03
CA CYS A 342 25.71 19.77 16.52
C CYS A 342 27.00 19.96 15.70
N MET A 343 27.90 20.72 16.32
CA MET A 343 29.35 20.60 16.35
C MET A 343 30.15 20.58 15.03
N LEU A 344 30.67 21.78 14.75
CA LEU A 344 32.04 22.00 14.34
C LEU A 344 33.03 21.19 15.19
N THR A 345 33.79 20.30 14.56
CA THR A 345 35.13 19.92 15.03
C THR A 345 36.15 20.39 14.00
N HIS A 346 36.89 21.44 14.34
CA HIS A 346 38.13 21.79 13.68
C HIS A 346 39.23 20.80 14.06
N PRO A 347 40.10 20.39 13.12
CA PRO A 347 41.51 20.22 13.39
C PRO A 347 42.28 21.43 12.84
N GLU A 348 43.08 22.03 13.71
CA GLU A 348 44.13 22.99 13.36
C GLU A 348 45.06 22.37 12.31
N ALA A 349 45.24 23.06 11.18
CA ALA A 349 46.36 22.86 10.28
C ALA A 349 47.23 24.13 10.35
N ASP A 350 48.28 24.01 11.15
CA ASP A 350 49.36 24.97 11.26
C ASP A 350 50.19 24.92 9.97
N LEU A 351 50.25 26.04 9.26
CA LEU A 351 51.17 26.27 8.15
C LEU A 351 52.16 27.36 8.58
N GLY A 352 53.41 26.95 8.76
CA GLY A 352 54.55 27.84 8.96
C GLY A 352 55.87 27.10 8.71
N PRO A 353 56.92 27.79 8.24
CA PRO A 353 57.56 27.45 6.97
C PRO A 353 58.92 26.76 7.15
N HIS A 354 59.30 25.89 6.20
CA HIS A 354 60.66 25.75 5.64
C HIS A 354 60.67 24.85 4.41
#